data_AF-A0A1V4VFE3-F1
#
_entry.id   AF-A0A1V4VFE3-F1
#
_cell.length_a   1.000
_cell.length_b   1.000
_cell.length_c   1.000
_cell.angle_alpha   90.00
_cell.angle_beta   90.00
_cell.angle_gamma   90.00
#
_symmetry.space_group_name_H-M   'P 1'
#
loop_
_entity.id
_entity.type
_entity.pdbx_description
1 polymer ?
#
loop_
_entity_poly.entity_id
_entity_poly.type
_entity_poly.pdbx_seq_one_letter_code
_entity_poly.pdbx_strand_id
1 'polypeptide(L)'
;MTLFGLLLIFIVLLAIYRDLIKALLPVLPMLVVIGWMGGVMYISGMKYTPLTACLGALILGVGSEYAILMMERFYEELEKIGEPRKALSTATRAIGSALIASGLTTIFGFAALISSPFLITNNFGMVTVLAIVFALATTFTVFVVLIYRMELRRELVKNAIAGIFKAFRLIRPEES
;
A
#
# COMPACT_ATOMS: atom_id res chain seq x y z
N MET A 1 -6.16 13.13 15.04
CA MET A 1 -7.00 11.97 14.66
C MET A 1 -6.27 11.06 13.68
N THR A 2 -5.77 11.58 12.55
CA THR A 2 -4.99 10.81 11.55
C THR A 2 -3.77 10.07 12.14
N LEU A 3 -2.95 10.74 12.96
CA LEU A 3 -1.76 10.12 13.56
C LEU A 3 -2.10 8.91 14.44
N PHE A 4 -3.18 9.02 15.21
CA PHE A 4 -3.68 7.94 16.06
C PHE A 4 -4.21 6.77 15.22
N GLY A 5 -4.98 7.06 14.17
CA GLY A 5 -5.44 6.04 13.22
C GLY A 5 -4.29 5.34 12.52
N LEU A 6 -3.24 6.07 12.16
CA LEU A 6 -2.02 5.51 11.56
C LEU A 6 -1.30 4.58 12.51
N LEU A 7 -1.07 5.00 13.75
CA LEU A 7 -0.47 4.16 14.77
C LEU A 7 -1.29 2.88 14.99
N LEU A 8 -2.61 2.99 15.09
CA LEU A 8 -3.48 1.85 15.34
C LEU A 8 -3.45 0.86 14.17
N ILE A 9 -3.61 1.32 12.94
CA ILE A 9 -3.53 0.48 11.74
C ILE A 9 -2.16 -0.19 11.65
N PHE A 10 -1.09 0.57 11.86
CA PHE A 10 0.27 0.01 11.83
C PHE A 10 0.48 -1.07 12.90
N ILE A 11 0.02 -0.85 14.14
CA ILE A 11 0.11 -1.85 15.22
C ILE A 11 -0.67 -3.12 14.87
N VAL A 12 -1.88 -2.97 14.30
CA VAL A 12 -2.69 -4.12 13.88
C VAL A 12 -2.01 -4.89 12.76
N LEU A 13 -1.50 -4.21 11.73
CA LEU A 13 -0.75 -4.86 10.65
C LEU A 13 0.52 -5.54 11.18
N LEU A 14 1.23 -4.92 12.12
CA LEU A 14 2.40 -5.52 12.76
C LEU A 14 2.04 -6.77 13.56
N ALA A 15 0.90 -6.76 14.26
CA ALA A 15 0.41 -7.93 15.00
C ALA A 15 0.01 -9.09 14.09
N ILE A 16 -0.62 -8.79 12.94
CA ILE A 16 -1.05 -9.78 11.94
C ILE A 16 0.17 -10.37 11.22
N TYR A 17 1.02 -9.52 10.64
CA TYR A 17 2.13 -9.95 9.80
C TYR A 17 3.34 -10.42 10.58
N ARG A 18 3.51 -9.94 11.82
CA ARG A 18 4.69 -10.18 12.67
C ARG A 18 6.02 -9.85 11.98
N ASP A 19 5.96 -9.00 10.96
CA ASP A 19 7.07 -8.59 10.12
C ASP A 19 6.93 -7.08 9.88
N LEU A 20 7.92 -6.32 10.32
CA LEU A 20 7.91 -4.86 10.28
C LEU A 20 7.83 -4.34 8.84
N ILE A 21 8.48 -5.03 7.92
CA ILE A 21 8.55 -4.66 6.51
C ILE A 21 7.19 -4.89 5.85
N LYS A 22 6.58 -6.06 6.06
CA LYS A 22 5.25 -6.38 5.51
C LYS A 22 4.16 -5.48 6.08
N ALA A 23 4.26 -5.10 7.35
CA ALA A 23 3.32 -4.16 7.97
C ALA A 23 3.46 -2.72 7.43
N LEU A 24 4.67 -2.29 7.06
CA LEU A 24 4.92 -0.93 6.56
C LEU A 24 4.57 -0.77 5.08
N LEU A 25 4.72 -1.83 4.28
CA LEU A 25 4.52 -1.82 2.83
C LEU A 25 3.16 -1.24 2.38
N PRO A 26 2.02 -1.62 2.99
CA PRO A 26 0.72 -1.03 2.67
C PRO A 26 0.53 0.41 3.16
N VAL A 27 1.27 0.85 4.18
CA VAL A 27 1.13 2.17 4.81
C VAL A 27 1.87 3.25 4.01
N LEU A 28 3.05 2.92 3.48
CA LEU A 28 3.89 3.86 2.71
C LEU A 28 3.19 4.53 1.52
N PRO A 29 2.52 3.81 0.58
CA PRO A 29 1.82 4.46 -0.53
C PRO A 29 0.69 5.37 -0.01
N MET A 30 0.04 5.00 1.09
CA MET A 30 -1.04 5.81 1.68
C MET A 30 -0.52 7.11 2.29
N LEU A 31 0.67 7.12 2.87
CA LEU A 31 1.32 8.35 3.31
C LEU A 31 1.54 9.34 2.16
N VAL A 32 1.90 8.83 0.98
CA VAL A 32 2.03 9.65 -0.24
C VAL A 32 0.67 10.26 -0.62
N VAL A 33 -0.40 9.46 -0.60
CA VAL A 33 -1.76 9.95 -0.89
C VAL A 33 -2.21 11.00 0.13
N ILE A 34 -1.97 10.78 1.42
CA ILE A 34 -2.31 11.73 2.49
C ILE A 34 -1.57 13.06 2.27
N GLY A 35 -0.28 13.00 1.94
CA GLY A 35 0.51 14.18 1.60
C GLY A 35 -0.02 14.92 0.37
N TRP A 36 -0.31 14.19 -0.71
CA TRP A 36 -0.89 14.78 -1.93
C TRP A 36 -2.25 15.41 -1.70
N MET A 37 -3.13 14.76 -0.93
CA MET A 37 -4.45 15.29 -0.64
C MET A 37 -4.38 16.57 0.21
N GLY A 38 -3.41 16.66 1.13
CA GLY A 38 -3.12 17.91 1.82
C GLY A 38 -2.74 19.03 0.84
N GLY A 39 -1.88 18.73 -0.14
CA GLY A 39 -1.51 19.66 -1.21
C GLY A 39 -2.69 20.07 -2.11
N VAL A 40 -3.54 19.12 -2.51
CA VAL A 40 -4.75 19.40 -3.29
C VAL A 40 -5.67 20.35 -2.53
N MET A 41 -5.95 20.08 -1.26
CA MET A 41 -6.79 20.96 -0.45
C MET A 41 -6.22 22.36 -0.29
N TYR A 42 -4.90 22.47 -0.12
CA TYR A 42 -4.20 23.75 -0.04
C TYR A 42 -4.33 24.57 -1.34
N ILE A 43 -4.08 23.95 -2.49
CA ILE A 43 -4.13 24.62 -3.81
C ILE A 43 -5.58 24.98 -4.18
N SER A 44 -6.54 24.10 -3.88
CA SER A 44 -7.96 24.34 -4.17
C SER A 44 -8.63 25.34 -3.21
N GLY A 45 -7.92 25.85 -2.19
CA GLY A 45 -8.47 26.80 -1.22
C GLY A 45 -9.60 26.24 -0.35
N MET A 46 -9.71 24.91 -0.23
CA MET A 46 -10.76 24.27 0.55
C MET A 46 -10.50 24.45 2.05
N LYS A 47 -11.55 24.84 2.78
CA LYS A 47 -11.46 24.98 4.24
C LYS A 47 -11.28 23.61 4.90
N TYR A 48 -10.36 23.53 5.84
CA TYR A 48 -10.25 22.38 6.74
C TYR A 48 -11.46 22.34 7.67
N THR A 49 -12.15 21.21 7.65
CA THR A 49 -13.31 20.90 8.49
C THR A 49 -13.04 19.64 9.33
N PRO A 50 -13.81 19.39 10.40
CA PRO A 50 -13.71 18.14 11.16
C PRO A 50 -13.86 16.88 10.29
N LEU A 51 -14.69 16.92 9.24
CA LEU A 51 -14.81 15.82 8.27
C LEU A 51 -13.48 15.57 7.55
N THR A 52 -12.88 16.62 6.99
CA THR A 52 -11.58 16.49 6.29
C THR A 52 -10.42 16.15 7.23
N ALA A 53 -10.52 16.47 8.53
CA ALA A 53 -9.54 16.06 9.52
C ALA A 53 -9.50 14.53 9.74
N CYS A 54 -10.59 13.83 9.41
CA CYS A 54 -10.65 12.36 9.43
C CYS A 54 -10.22 11.71 8.09
N LEU A 55 -10.05 12.50 7.03
CA LEU A 55 -9.75 12.01 5.68
C LEU A 55 -8.48 11.14 5.64
N GLY A 56 -7.43 11.52 6.39
CA GLY A 56 -6.20 10.72 6.40
C GLY A 56 -6.37 9.32 6.99
N ALA A 57 -7.22 9.16 8.01
CA ALA A 57 -7.52 7.84 8.58
C ALA A 57 -8.38 7.01 7.60
N LEU A 58 -9.32 7.67 6.90
CA LEU A 58 -10.12 7.03 5.85
C LEU A 58 -9.25 6.55 4.69
N ILE A 59 -8.34 7.40 4.19
CA ILE A 59 -7.38 7.05 3.13
C ILE A 59 -6.57 5.84 3.56
N LEU A 60 -6.07 5.84 4.79
CA LEU A 60 -5.27 4.73 5.27
C LEU A 60 -6.11 3.46 5.38
N GLY A 61 -7.34 3.51 5.91
CA GLY A 61 -8.21 2.35 6.03
C GLY A 61 -8.58 1.74 4.67
N VAL A 62 -9.19 2.54 3.80
CA VAL A 62 -9.68 2.10 2.49
C VAL A 62 -8.51 1.80 1.54
N GLY A 63 -7.50 2.66 1.51
CA GLY A 63 -6.42 2.53 0.54
C GLY A 63 -5.41 1.44 0.91
N SER A 64 -5.13 1.23 2.20
CA SER A 64 -4.23 0.13 2.61
C SER A 64 -4.83 -1.24 2.31
N GLU A 65 -6.16 -1.39 2.29
CA GLU A 65 -6.82 -2.63 1.88
C GLU A 65 -6.40 -3.04 0.47
N TYR A 66 -6.40 -2.10 -0.50
CA TYR A 66 -5.98 -2.39 -1.88
C TYR A 66 -4.51 -2.85 -1.95
N ALA A 67 -3.64 -2.18 -1.19
CA ALA A 67 -2.23 -2.56 -1.10
C ALA A 67 -2.03 -3.91 -0.41
N ILE A 68 -2.80 -4.23 0.63
CA ILE A 68 -2.78 -5.51 1.34
C ILE A 68 -3.22 -6.64 0.41
N LEU A 69 -4.35 -6.50 -0.28
CA LEU A 69 -4.85 -7.51 -1.22
C LEU A 69 -3.84 -7.79 -2.34
N MET A 70 -3.21 -6.74 -2.87
CA MET A 70 -2.14 -6.86 -3.86
C MET A 70 -0.89 -7.53 -3.27
N MET A 71 -0.54 -7.22 -2.02
CA MET A 71 0.58 -7.81 -1.30
C MET A 71 0.40 -9.31 -1.07
N GLU A 72 -0.76 -9.72 -0.56
CA GLU A 72 -1.11 -11.12 -0.32
C GLU A 72 -1.02 -11.90 -1.62
N ARG A 73 -1.64 -11.39 -2.69
CA ARG A 73 -1.61 -12.07 -3.97
C ARG A 73 -0.20 -12.15 -4.55
N PHE A 74 0.61 -11.12 -4.37
CA PHE A 74 2.02 -11.15 -4.77
C PHE A 74 2.79 -12.25 -4.04
N TYR A 75 2.66 -12.36 -2.71
CA TYR A 75 3.37 -13.39 -1.95
C TYR A 75 2.87 -14.80 -2.28
N GLU A 76 1.56 -14.98 -2.49
CA GLU A 76 0.97 -16.25 -2.92
C GLU A 76 1.54 -16.72 -4.27
N GLU A 77 1.66 -15.81 -5.25
CA GLU A 77 2.26 -16.11 -6.55
C GLU A 77 3.78 -16.26 -6.48
N LEU A 78 4.45 -15.53 -5.59
CA LEU A 78 5.90 -15.63 -5.39
C LEU A 78 6.29 -17.00 -4.84
N GLU A 79 5.52 -17.54 -3.90
CA GLU A 79 5.75 -18.88 -3.35
C GLU A 79 5.61 -19.97 -4.42
N LYS A 80 4.71 -19.78 -5.40
CA LYS A 80 4.48 -20.73 -6.50
C LYS A 80 5.51 -20.60 -7.63
N ILE A 81 5.85 -19.37 -8.01
CA ILE A 81 6.64 -19.09 -9.23
C ILE A 81 8.13 -18.96 -8.91
N GLY A 82 8.49 -18.46 -7.73
CA GLY A 82 9.88 -18.26 -7.30
C GLY A 82 10.62 -17.12 -8.03
N GLU A 83 9.95 -16.36 -8.90
CA GLU A 83 10.55 -15.23 -9.62
C GLU A 83 9.72 -13.94 -9.37
N PRO A 84 10.26 -12.93 -8.65
CA PRO A 84 9.51 -11.74 -8.23
C PRO A 84 8.83 -10.98 -9.37
N ARG A 85 9.49 -10.84 -10.52
CA ARG A 85 8.93 -10.11 -11.65
C ARG A 85 7.70 -10.81 -12.24
N LYS A 86 7.77 -12.14 -12.41
CA LYS A 86 6.65 -12.93 -12.92
C LYS A 86 5.52 -13.00 -11.89
N ALA A 87 5.85 -13.22 -10.62
CA ALA A 87 4.87 -13.22 -9.52
C ALA A 87 4.07 -11.90 -9.48
N LEU A 88 4.74 -10.76 -9.60
CA LEU A 88 4.09 -9.45 -9.63
C LEU A 88 3.18 -9.27 -10.84
N SER A 89 3.65 -9.67 -12.02
CA SER A 89 2.82 -9.61 -13.25
C SER A 89 1.58 -10.50 -13.13
N THR A 90 1.73 -11.72 -12.62
CA THR A 90 0.62 -12.66 -12.43
C THR A 90 -0.35 -12.15 -11.38
N ALA A 91 0.13 -11.68 -10.24
CA ALA A 91 -0.69 -11.11 -9.18
C ALA A 91 -1.50 -9.89 -9.66
N THR A 92 -0.83 -8.95 -10.35
CA THR A 92 -1.49 -7.76 -10.92
C THR A 92 -2.61 -8.15 -11.87
N ARG A 93 -2.38 -9.15 -12.73
CA ARG A 93 -3.37 -9.62 -13.71
C ARG A 93 -4.51 -10.38 -13.06
N ALA A 94 -4.24 -11.10 -11.97
CA ALA A 94 -5.23 -11.89 -11.24
C ALA A 94 -6.21 -11.03 -10.43
N ILE A 95 -5.69 -10.05 -9.66
CA ILE A 95 -6.52 -9.26 -8.73
C ILE A 95 -6.77 -7.81 -9.18
N GLY A 96 -6.08 -7.33 -10.22
CA GLY A 96 -6.16 -5.93 -10.63
C GLY A 96 -7.57 -5.48 -11.02
N SER A 97 -8.32 -6.31 -11.76
CA SER A 97 -9.71 -6.00 -12.11
C SER A 97 -10.63 -5.97 -10.88
N ALA A 98 -10.41 -6.86 -9.91
CA ALA A 98 -11.16 -6.89 -8.65
C ALA A 98 -10.88 -5.64 -7.80
N LEU A 99 -9.62 -5.19 -7.72
CA LEU A 99 -9.25 -3.94 -7.03
C LEU A 99 -9.92 -2.72 -7.67
N ILE A 100 -9.89 -2.63 -9.01
CA ILE A 100 -10.55 -1.54 -9.74
C ILE A 100 -12.06 -1.57 -9.52
N ALA A 101 -12.70 -2.74 -9.59
CA ALA A 101 -14.14 -2.86 -9.35
C ALA A 101 -14.52 -2.47 -7.91
N SER A 102 -13.74 -2.90 -6.92
CA SER A 102 -13.92 -2.51 -5.52
C SER A 102 -13.78 -1.00 -5.34
N GLY A 103 -12.70 -0.41 -5.87
CA GLY A 103 -12.49 1.03 -5.76
C GLY A 103 -13.51 1.87 -6.53
N LEU A 104 -13.99 1.41 -7.69
CA LEU A 104 -15.12 2.05 -8.38
C LEU A 104 -16.40 2.03 -7.53
N THR A 105 -16.67 0.92 -6.85
CA THR A 105 -17.81 0.83 -5.92
C THR A 105 -17.68 1.86 -4.80
N THR A 106 -16.49 1.99 -4.20
CA THR A 106 -16.21 3.00 -3.17
C THR A 106 -16.33 4.42 -3.73
N ILE A 107 -15.81 4.68 -4.93
CA ILE A 107 -15.93 5.97 -5.62
C ILE A 107 -17.39 6.34 -5.82
N PHE A 108 -18.24 5.45 -6.33
CA PHE A 108 -19.67 5.72 -6.51
C PHE A 108 -20.38 5.97 -5.18
N GLY A 109 -20.01 5.23 -4.12
CA GLY A 109 -20.53 5.44 -2.77
C GLY A 109 -20.25 6.85 -2.24
N PHE A 110 -19.00 7.33 -2.36
CA PHE A 110 -18.63 8.69 -1.93
C PHE A 110 -19.07 9.78 -2.91
N ALA A 111 -19.20 9.47 -4.21
CA ALA A 111 -19.70 10.41 -5.20
C ALA A 111 -21.15 10.85 -4.89
N ALA A 112 -21.95 10.01 -4.23
CA ALA A 112 -23.28 10.39 -3.76
C ALA A 112 -23.25 11.60 -2.80
N LEU A 113 -22.17 11.78 -2.03
CA LEU A 113 -22.02 12.95 -1.15
C LEU A 113 -21.85 14.26 -1.91
N ILE A 114 -21.38 14.20 -3.16
CA ILE A 114 -21.23 15.37 -4.03
C ILE A 114 -22.61 15.95 -4.38
N SER A 115 -23.66 15.14 -4.42
CA SER A 115 -25.03 15.65 -4.63
C SER A 115 -25.61 16.41 -3.44
N SER A 116 -24.89 16.51 -2.31
CA SER A 116 -25.38 17.19 -1.12
C SER A 116 -25.48 18.71 -1.30
N PRO A 117 -26.57 19.36 -0.83
CA PRO A 117 -26.67 20.83 -0.83
C PRO A 117 -25.75 21.49 0.21
N PHE A 118 -25.23 20.72 1.16
CA PHE A 118 -24.32 21.23 2.19
C PHE A 118 -22.88 21.20 1.67
N LEU A 119 -22.26 22.39 1.58
CA LEU A 119 -20.92 22.57 1.03
C LEU A 119 -19.85 21.71 1.73
N ILE A 120 -19.97 21.52 3.05
CA ILE A 120 -19.03 20.69 3.83
C ILE A 120 -19.08 19.23 3.34
N THR A 121 -20.27 18.69 3.12
CA THR A 121 -20.48 17.30 2.68
C THR A 121 -20.10 17.12 1.21
N ASN A 122 -20.48 18.08 0.36
CA ASN A 122 -20.12 18.08 -1.05
C ASN A 122 -18.59 18.07 -1.24
N ASN A 123 -17.89 19.01 -0.61
CA ASN A 123 -16.43 19.09 -0.68
C ASN A 123 -15.77 17.83 -0.14
N PHE A 124 -16.28 17.28 0.98
CA PHE A 124 -15.77 16.03 1.54
C PHE A 124 -15.94 14.85 0.57
N GLY A 125 -17.08 14.76 -0.14
CA GLY A 125 -17.30 13.78 -1.20
C GLY A 125 -16.27 13.90 -2.31
N MET A 126 -16.05 15.12 -2.82
CA MET A 126 -15.08 15.38 -3.90
C MET A 126 -13.65 14.97 -3.51
N VAL A 127 -13.17 15.41 -2.34
CA VAL A 127 -11.80 15.08 -1.89
C VAL A 127 -11.64 13.58 -1.61
N THR A 128 -12.69 12.92 -1.11
CA THR A 128 -12.64 11.48 -0.82
C THR A 128 -12.59 10.66 -2.11
N VAL A 129 -13.40 11.00 -3.11
CA VAL A 129 -13.35 10.36 -4.43
C VAL A 129 -11.95 10.48 -5.04
N LEU A 130 -11.38 11.69 -5.03
CA LEU A 130 -10.03 11.90 -5.54
C LEU A 130 -8.98 11.10 -4.76
N ALA A 131 -9.13 11.04 -3.44
CA ALA A 131 -8.23 10.27 -2.59
C ALA A 131 -8.28 8.76 -2.88
N ILE A 132 -9.45 8.19 -3.17
CA ILE A 132 -9.60 6.78 -3.55
C ILE A 132 -8.96 6.53 -4.92
N VAL A 133 -9.14 7.43 -5.87
CA VAL A 133 -8.46 7.36 -7.18
C VAL A 133 -6.94 7.35 -7.00
N PHE A 134 -6.41 8.23 -6.15
CA PHE A 134 -4.98 8.24 -5.82
C PHE A 134 -4.54 7.00 -5.03
N ALA A 135 -5.36 6.44 -4.15
CA ALA A 135 -5.06 5.18 -3.47
C ALA A 135 -4.93 4.01 -4.44
N LEU A 136 -5.85 3.89 -5.41
CA LEU A 136 -5.73 2.90 -6.48
C LEU A 136 -4.47 3.14 -7.32
N ALA A 137 -4.25 4.39 -7.76
CA ALA A 137 -3.10 4.73 -8.60
C ALA A 137 -1.78 4.42 -7.90
N THR A 138 -1.64 4.79 -6.62
CA THR A 138 -0.44 4.51 -5.82
C THR A 138 -0.27 3.02 -5.51
N THR A 139 -1.36 2.25 -5.42
CA THR A 139 -1.29 0.79 -5.30
C THR A 139 -0.70 0.14 -6.56
N PHE A 140 -1.09 0.58 -7.76
CA PHE A 140 -0.54 0.03 -9.01
C PHE A 140 0.82 0.60 -9.41
N THR A 141 1.30 1.66 -8.74
CA THR A 141 2.56 2.34 -9.06
C THR A 141 3.56 2.25 -7.90
N VAL A 142 3.36 3.07 -6.87
CA VAL A 142 4.25 3.18 -5.70
C VAL A 142 4.40 1.84 -5.01
N PHE A 143 3.30 1.16 -4.67
CA PHE A 143 3.34 -0.11 -3.97
C PHE A 143 4.03 -1.21 -4.80
N VAL A 144 3.68 -1.36 -6.08
CA VAL A 144 4.31 -2.32 -7.02
C VAL A 144 5.83 -2.12 -7.08
N VAL A 145 6.30 -0.87 -7.14
CA VAL A 145 7.74 -0.56 -7.14
C VAL A 145 8.38 -0.89 -5.79
N LEU A 146 7.74 -0.53 -4.68
CA LEU A 146 8.25 -0.81 -3.33
C LEU A 146 8.41 -2.31 -3.09
N ILE A 147 7.36 -3.09 -3.33
CA ILE A 147 7.39 -4.54 -3.08
C ILE A 147 8.41 -5.25 -3.97
N TYR A 148 8.51 -4.88 -5.25
CA TYR A 148 9.49 -5.44 -6.16
C TYR A 148 10.93 -5.15 -5.72
N ARG A 149 11.22 -3.90 -5.36
CA ARG A 149 12.56 -3.49 -4.91
C ARG A 149 12.95 -4.15 -3.60
N MET A 150 11.99 -4.36 -2.71
CA MET A 150 12.23 -4.98 -1.42
C MET A 150 12.49 -6.47 -1.54
N GLU A 151 11.70 -7.19 -2.36
CA GLU A 151 11.93 -8.63 -2.56
C GLU A 151 13.24 -8.88 -3.32
N LEU A 152 13.57 -8.06 -4.33
CA LEU A 152 14.85 -8.17 -5.03
C LEU A 152 16.04 -7.96 -4.08
N ARG A 153 15.96 -6.97 -3.18
CA ARG A 153 16.99 -6.79 -2.13
C ARG A 153 17.08 -7.99 -1.21
N ARG A 154 15.94 -8.58 -0.82
CA ARG A 154 15.89 -9.76 0.05
C ARG A 154 16.54 -10.98 -0.60
N GLU A 155 16.29 -11.23 -1.89
CA GLU A 155 16.95 -12.29 -2.66
C GLU A 155 18.45 -12.07 -2.78
N LEU A 156 18.89 -10.85 -3.11
CA LEU A 156 20.31 -10.51 -3.22
C LEU A 156 21.06 -10.73 -1.91
N VAL A 157 20.49 -10.28 -0.78
CA VAL A 157 21.08 -10.48 0.55
C VAL A 157 21.18 -11.96 0.90
N LYS A 158 20.12 -12.74 0.66
CA LYS A 158 20.13 -14.20 0.89
C LYS A 158 21.22 -14.89 0.06
N ASN A 159 21.31 -14.56 -1.24
CA ASN A 159 22.29 -15.16 -2.14
C ASN A 159 23.73 -14.76 -1.75
N ALA A 160 23.96 -13.52 -1.34
CA ALA A 160 25.27 -13.06 -0.86
C ALA A 160 25.71 -13.80 0.41
N ILE A 161 24.82 -13.95 1.39
CA ILE A 161 25.11 -14.69 2.64
C ILE A 161 25.41 -16.17 2.33
N ALA A 162 24.61 -16.81 1.47
CA ALA A 162 24.84 -18.19 1.06
C ALA A 162 26.19 -18.37 0.32
N GLY A 163 26.55 -17.42 -0.54
CA GLY A 163 27.84 -17.39 -1.23
C GLY A 163 29.02 -17.28 -0.27
N ILE A 164 28.94 -16.37 0.71
CA ILE A 164 29.95 -16.21 1.77
C ILE A 164 30.09 -17.51 2.58
N PHE A 165 28.98 -18.14 2.97
CA PHE A 165 29.00 -19.38 3.73
C PHE A 165 29.63 -20.54 2.94
N LYS A 166 29.34 -20.62 1.63
CA LYS A 166 29.96 -21.61 0.74
C LYS A 166 31.45 -21.38 0.57
N ALA A 167 31.88 -20.12 0.44
CA ALA A 167 33.30 -19.76 0.37
C ALA A 167 34.04 -20.10 1.67
N PHE A 168 33.43 -19.82 2.83
CA PHE A 168 34.01 -20.16 4.14
C PHE A 168 34.17 -21.68 4.33
N ARG A 169 33.23 -22.48 3.82
CA ARG A 169 33.30 -23.95 3.86
C ARG A 169 34.39 -24.53 2.97
N LEU A 170 34.81 -23.83 1.91
CA LEU A 170 35.92 -24.26 1.04
C LEU A 170 37.30 -23.89 1.61
N ILE A 171 37.37 -22.93 2.53
CA ILE A 171 38.61 -22.45 3.16
C ILE A 171 38.97 -23.25 4.42
N ARG A 172 38.04 -24.06 4.95
CA ARG A 172 38.32 -25.01 6.04
C ARG A 172 38.70 -26.35 5.39
N PRO A 173 39.99 -26.70 5.26
CA PRO A 173 40.34 -28.07 4.90
C PRO A 173 39.86 -28.97 6.03
N GLU A 174 39.37 -30.16 5.69
CA GLU A 174 39.09 -31.20 6.68
C GLU A 174 40.39 -31.48 7.44
N GLU A 175 40.49 -30.96 8.67
CA GLU A 175 41.41 -31.52 9.66
C GLU A 175 40.87 -32.91 10.00
N SER A 176 41.56 -33.89 9.44
CA SER A 176 41.55 -35.32 9.77
C SER A 176 41.61 -35.59 11.27
#